data_AF-A0A836SFY5-F1
#
_entry.id   AF-A0A836SFY5-F1
#
_cell.length_a   1.000
_cell.length_b   1.000
_cell.length_c   1.000
_cell.angle_alpha   90.00
_cell.angle_beta   90.00
_cell.angle_gamma   90.00
#
_symmetry.space_group_name_H-M   'P 1'
#
loop_
_entity.id
_entity.type
_entity.pdbx_description
1 polymer ?
#
loop_
_entity_poly.entity_id
_entity_poly.type
_entity_poly.pdbx_seq_one_letter_code
_entity_poly.pdbx_strand_id
1 'polypeptide(L)'
;MSNTTTLFRKGLSSLLNSAIINILAKSTGTERVVELLKENFTFTAAQIAKSFQDSYSYALIAISAGLVSPEQQRNFWQKFISSSVENEFSQHIEQDYLQPFIQLQDLSIAEFRQIAVEQCNLLARQTLFQADNVLFTEAELASIISEIGTFAITDLVLKLMQTQSSLDKRLVAFFKYRELLGNAILFFLYERLRKEPRFEKTLAALQREDLLLDVREIKSIVQTTKAKLNKAIATEQIS
;
A
#
# COMPACT_ATOMS: atom_id res chain seq x y z
N MET A 1 -6.97 -22.05 -4.48
CA MET A 1 -6.62 -20.92 -3.57
C MET A 1 -7.32 -19.67 -4.07
N SER A 2 -8.00 -18.92 -3.19
CA SER A 2 -8.67 -17.67 -3.61
C SER A 2 -7.63 -16.59 -3.93
N ASN A 3 -7.97 -15.67 -4.85
CA ASN A 3 -7.10 -14.54 -5.20
C ASN A 3 -6.78 -13.65 -3.98
N THR A 4 -7.70 -13.60 -3.01
CA THR A 4 -7.57 -12.83 -1.76
C THR A 4 -6.48 -13.39 -0.85
N THR A 5 -6.39 -14.72 -0.68
CA THR A 5 -5.32 -15.37 0.10
C THR A 5 -3.95 -15.12 -0.53
N THR A 6 -3.85 -15.10 -1.86
CA THR A 6 -2.60 -14.75 -2.57
C THR A 6 -2.23 -13.28 -2.39
N LEU A 7 -3.19 -12.35 -2.42
CA LEU A 7 -2.90 -10.94 -2.21
C LEU A 7 -2.53 -10.62 -0.76
N PHE A 8 -3.17 -11.22 0.25
CA PHE A 8 -2.74 -11.04 1.64
C PHE A 8 -1.33 -11.55 1.87
N ARG A 9 -1.02 -12.74 1.32
CA ARG A 9 0.34 -13.28 1.38
C ARG A 9 1.32 -12.35 0.69
N LYS A 10 1.05 -11.89 -0.54
CA LYS A 10 1.94 -10.96 -1.26
C LYS A 10 2.05 -9.58 -0.63
N GLY A 11 0.98 -9.04 -0.05
CA GLY A 11 1.01 -7.76 0.65
C GLY A 11 1.79 -7.84 1.96
N LEU A 12 1.54 -8.87 2.77
CA LEU A 12 2.32 -9.16 3.98
C LEU A 12 3.77 -9.47 3.61
N SER A 13 3.98 -10.28 2.57
CA SER A 13 5.29 -10.61 2.03
C SER A 13 5.96 -9.36 1.47
N SER A 14 5.30 -8.39 0.84
CA SER A 14 5.97 -7.15 0.42
C SER A 14 6.33 -6.26 1.62
N LEU A 15 5.48 -6.20 2.64
CA LEU A 15 5.77 -5.47 3.88
C LEU A 15 6.91 -6.11 4.68
N LEU A 16 6.98 -7.44 4.70
CA LEU A 16 7.93 -8.22 5.48
C LEU A 16 9.18 -8.62 4.67
N ASN A 17 9.10 -8.76 3.35
CA ASN A 17 10.23 -9.08 2.46
C ASN A 17 11.21 -7.93 2.45
N SER A 18 10.78 -6.68 2.44
CA SER A 18 11.71 -5.55 2.64
C SER A 18 12.48 -5.60 3.97
N ALA A 19 12.11 -6.51 4.89
CA ALA A 19 12.85 -6.86 6.10
C ALA A 19 13.58 -8.22 6.05
N ILE A 20 13.19 -9.15 5.17
CA ILE A 20 13.52 -10.60 5.25
C ILE A 20 14.38 -11.11 4.05
N ILE A 21 14.63 -10.31 3.00
CA ILE A 21 15.24 -10.78 1.71
C ILE A 21 16.49 -11.66 1.85
N ASN A 22 17.34 -11.48 2.86
CA ASN A 22 18.58 -12.28 2.98
C ASN A 22 18.49 -13.61 3.75
N ILE A 23 17.37 -13.92 4.41
CA ILE A 23 17.25 -15.22 5.13
C ILE A 23 17.07 -16.37 4.15
N LEU A 24 16.35 -16.15 3.06
CA LEU A 24 16.14 -17.15 2.00
C LEU A 24 17.43 -17.49 1.26
N ALA A 25 18.45 -16.62 1.29
CA ALA A 25 19.73 -16.86 0.64
C ALA A 25 20.62 -17.87 1.38
N LYS A 26 20.34 -18.19 2.65
CA LYS A 26 21.20 -19.07 3.47
C LYS A 26 20.60 -20.42 3.88
N SER A 27 19.37 -20.74 3.49
CA SER A 27 18.71 -22.05 3.70
C SER A 27 18.62 -22.60 5.14
N THR A 28 19.07 -21.87 6.17
CA THR A 28 19.12 -22.33 7.56
C THR A 28 18.30 -21.49 8.55
N GLY A 29 17.51 -20.51 8.09
CA GLY A 29 16.81 -19.55 8.98
C GLY A 29 15.28 -19.51 8.91
N THR A 30 14.64 -20.24 7.98
CA THR A 30 13.18 -20.11 7.75
C THR A 30 12.35 -20.61 8.93
N GLU A 31 12.71 -21.73 9.55
CA GLU A 31 12.00 -22.27 10.73
C GLU A 31 12.05 -21.28 11.91
N ARG A 32 13.22 -20.70 12.20
CA ARG A 32 13.37 -19.71 13.28
C ARG A 32 12.55 -18.43 13.02
N VAL A 33 12.48 -17.96 11.78
CA VAL A 33 11.62 -16.82 11.42
C VAL A 33 10.14 -17.16 11.63
N VAL A 34 9.72 -18.36 11.20
CA VAL A 34 8.34 -18.82 11.38
C VAL A 34 7.96 -18.91 12.86
N GLU A 35 8.85 -19.44 13.71
CA GLU A 35 8.66 -19.45 15.17
C GLU A 35 8.49 -18.03 15.74
N LEU A 36 9.39 -17.11 15.39
CA LEU A 36 9.33 -15.74 15.88
C LEU A 36 8.08 -15.00 15.41
N LEU A 37 7.62 -15.25 14.17
CA LEU A 37 6.35 -14.75 13.68
C LEU A 37 5.18 -15.36 14.45
N LYS A 38 5.19 -16.66 14.73
CA LYS A 38 4.14 -17.34 15.51
C LYS A 38 4.04 -16.77 16.93
N GLU A 39 5.17 -16.42 17.54
CA GLU A 39 5.24 -15.87 18.89
C GLU A 39 4.85 -14.38 18.98
N ASN A 40 5.17 -13.59 17.95
CA ASN A 40 5.09 -12.13 18.03
C ASN A 40 4.05 -11.52 17.09
N PHE A 41 3.80 -12.11 15.92
CA PHE A 41 2.81 -11.68 14.93
C PHE A 41 1.42 -12.24 15.25
N THR A 42 0.87 -11.80 16.37
CA THR A 42 -0.41 -12.27 16.93
C THR A 42 -1.65 -11.64 16.28
N PHE A 43 -1.53 -11.16 15.04
CA PHE A 43 -2.67 -10.65 14.28
C PHE A 43 -3.48 -11.81 13.72
N THR A 44 -4.81 -11.69 13.78
CA THR A 44 -5.68 -12.61 13.03
C THR A 44 -5.69 -12.24 11.54
N ALA A 45 -6.02 -13.20 10.68
CA ALA A 45 -6.17 -12.96 9.25
C ALA A 45 -7.23 -11.87 8.98
N ALA A 46 -8.34 -11.86 9.73
CA ALA A 46 -9.34 -10.79 9.67
C ALA A 46 -8.78 -9.41 10.04
N GLN A 47 -7.90 -9.30 11.04
CA GLN A 47 -7.28 -8.02 11.43
C GLN A 47 -6.34 -7.47 10.35
N ILE A 48 -5.57 -8.36 9.71
CA ILE A 48 -4.74 -7.99 8.57
C ILE A 48 -5.62 -7.62 7.37
N ALA A 49 -6.64 -8.41 7.07
CA ALA A 49 -7.57 -8.13 5.98
C ALA A 49 -8.24 -6.77 6.14
N LYS A 50 -8.67 -6.43 7.36
CA LYS A 50 -9.19 -5.10 7.70
C LYS A 50 -8.15 -4.01 7.47
N SER A 51 -6.90 -4.23 7.89
CA SER A 51 -5.82 -3.26 7.67
C SER A 51 -5.57 -3.03 6.18
N PHE A 52 -5.59 -4.07 5.34
CA PHE A 52 -5.52 -3.94 3.88
C PHE A 52 -6.74 -3.20 3.31
N GLN A 53 -7.94 -3.56 3.75
CA GLN A 53 -9.19 -2.92 3.31
C GLN A 53 -9.19 -1.42 3.60
N ASP A 54 -8.86 -1.05 4.83
CA ASP A 54 -8.86 0.35 5.25
C ASP A 54 -7.74 1.14 4.53
N SER A 55 -6.59 0.52 4.26
CA SER A 55 -5.50 1.14 3.47
C SER A 55 -5.88 1.34 2.01
N TYR A 56 -6.57 0.36 1.45
CA TYR A 56 -7.12 0.42 0.11
C TYR A 56 -8.10 1.57 -0.05
N SER A 57 -9.04 1.70 0.88
CA SER A 57 -10.00 2.81 0.89
C SER A 57 -9.29 4.17 1.01
N TYR A 58 -8.32 4.31 1.93
CA TYR A 58 -7.56 5.56 2.07
C TYR A 58 -6.69 5.89 0.85
N ALA A 59 -6.05 4.89 0.24
CA ALA A 59 -5.28 5.09 -0.98
C ALA A 59 -6.14 5.67 -2.11
N LEU A 60 -7.33 5.12 -2.34
CA LEU A 60 -8.24 5.61 -3.37
C LEU A 60 -8.82 6.99 -3.06
N ILE A 61 -9.14 7.27 -1.80
CA ILE A 61 -9.60 8.60 -1.38
C ILE A 61 -8.49 9.63 -1.57
N ALA A 62 -7.25 9.33 -1.19
CA ALA A 62 -6.12 10.25 -1.34
C ALA A 62 -5.75 10.48 -2.81
N ILE A 63 -5.81 9.44 -3.66
CA ILE A 63 -5.65 9.58 -5.11
C ILE A 63 -6.77 10.46 -5.67
N SER A 64 -8.03 10.20 -5.32
CA SER A 64 -9.20 11.01 -5.74
C SER A 64 -9.04 12.48 -5.32
N ALA A 65 -8.60 12.73 -4.09
CA ALA A 65 -8.31 14.08 -3.57
C ALA A 65 -7.23 14.81 -4.37
N GLY A 66 -6.20 14.08 -4.78
CA GLY A 66 -5.12 14.61 -5.61
C GLY A 66 -5.52 14.87 -7.07
N LEU A 67 -6.63 14.28 -7.53
CA LEU A 67 -7.15 14.43 -8.88
C LEU A 67 -8.26 15.49 -9.02
N VAL A 68 -8.90 15.93 -7.94
CA VAL A 68 -9.85 17.05 -8.01
C VAL A 68 -9.13 18.36 -8.29
N SER A 69 -9.79 19.29 -9.01
CA SER A 69 -9.19 20.58 -9.34
C SER A 69 -8.90 21.39 -8.06
N PRO A 70 -7.94 22.33 -8.09
CA PRO A 70 -7.64 23.18 -6.93
C PRO A 70 -8.86 23.91 -6.35
N GLU A 71 -9.84 24.26 -7.19
CA GLU A 71 -11.12 24.86 -6.78
C GLU A 71 -12.02 23.89 -6.02
N GLN A 72 -12.03 22.61 -6.42
CA GLN A 72 -12.85 21.55 -5.81
C GLN A 72 -12.19 20.92 -4.57
N GLN A 73 -10.86 21.02 -4.45
CA GLN A 73 -10.09 20.49 -3.34
C GLN A 73 -10.64 20.97 -1.99
N ARG A 74 -10.91 22.26 -1.81
CA ARG A 74 -11.41 22.81 -0.52
C ARG A 74 -12.67 22.10 0.00
N ASN A 75 -13.63 21.83 -0.87
CA ASN A 75 -14.88 21.14 -0.50
C ASN A 75 -14.68 19.63 -0.32
N PHE A 76 -13.72 19.04 -1.04
CA PHE A 76 -13.35 17.63 -0.90
C PHE A 76 -12.68 17.37 0.46
N TRP A 77 -11.71 18.22 0.85
CA TRP A 77 -10.99 18.14 2.13
C TRP A 77 -11.94 18.23 3.34
N GLN A 78 -12.94 19.11 3.27
CA GLN A 78 -13.96 19.24 4.33
C GLN A 78 -14.81 17.98 4.53
N LYS A 79 -14.95 17.13 3.50
CA LYS A 79 -15.89 16.00 3.50
C LYS A 79 -15.23 14.64 3.77
N PHE A 80 -13.94 14.48 3.45
CA PHE A 80 -13.33 13.14 3.39
C PHE A 80 -12.02 12.95 4.15
N ILE A 81 -11.33 14.00 4.58
CA ILE A 81 -9.96 13.85 5.10
C ILE A 81 -9.78 14.59 6.43
N SER A 82 -9.56 13.82 7.49
CA SER A 82 -9.36 14.32 8.85
C SER A 82 -7.91 14.22 9.33
N SER A 83 -7.00 13.61 8.56
CA SER A 83 -5.60 13.43 8.96
C SER A 83 -4.60 14.15 8.04
N SER A 84 -3.52 14.68 8.63
CA SER A 84 -2.44 15.38 7.88
C SER A 84 -1.75 14.50 6.84
N VAL A 85 -1.69 13.19 7.10
CA VAL A 85 -1.00 12.19 6.27
C VAL A 85 -1.67 12.00 4.90
N GLU A 86 -2.99 12.02 4.86
CA GLU A 86 -3.78 11.91 3.62
C GLU A 86 -3.66 13.18 2.77
N ASN A 87 -3.60 14.35 3.43
CA ASN A 87 -3.36 15.64 2.79
C ASN A 87 -1.97 15.70 2.15
N GLU A 88 -0.94 15.32 2.90
CA GLU A 88 0.44 15.25 2.42
C GLU A 88 0.58 14.34 1.17
N PHE A 89 0.00 13.14 1.17
CA PHE A 89 0.11 12.24 0.01
C PHE A 89 -0.57 12.80 -1.25
N SER A 90 -1.75 13.42 -1.08
CA SER A 90 -2.56 13.90 -2.20
C SER A 90 -1.92 15.05 -2.99
N GLN A 91 -1.12 15.90 -2.32
CA GLN A 91 -0.53 17.11 -2.90
C GLN A 91 0.42 16.78 -4.06
N HIS A 92 1.00 15.58 -4.04
CA HIS A 92 1.95 15.13 -5.06
C HIS A 92 1.31 14.35 -6.21
N ILE A 93 0.04 13.95 -6.10
CA ILE A 93 -0.63 13.19 -7.15
C ILE A 93 -0.68 13.99 -8.45
N GLU A 94 -0.95 15.29 -8.38
CA GLU A 94 -0.99 16.17 -9.54
C GLU A 94 0.36 16.20 -10.27
N GLN A 95 1.41 16.58 -9.55
CA GLN A 95 2.73 16.88 -10.12
C GLN A 95 3.52 15.61 -10.48
N ASP A 96 3.52 14.60 -9.60
CA ASP A 96 4.39 13.43 -9.76
C ASP A 96 3.78 12.30 -10.58
N TYR A 97 2.44 12.27 -10.66
CA TYR A 97 1.69 11.21 -11.32
C TYR A 97 0.82 11.71 -12.46
N LEU A 98 -0.13 12.62 -12.20
CA LEU A 98 -1.15 13.02 -13.17
C LEU A 98 -0.54 13.74 -14.37
N GLN A 99 0.20 14.83 -14.16
CA GLN A 99 0.77 15.63 -15.24
C GLN A 99 1.69 14.79 -16.15
N PRO A 100 2.66 14.00 -15.62
CA PRO A 100 3.47 13.12 -16.44
C PRO A 100 2.66 12.04 -17.18
N PHE A 101 1.64 11.46 -16.53
CA PHE A 101 0.81 10.42 -17.14
C PHE A 101 0.00 10.96 -18.32
N ILE A 102 -0.64 12.13 -18.14
CA ILE A 102 -1.46 12.76 -19.19
C ILE A 102 -0.60 13.12 -20.40
N GLN A 103 0.60 13.66 -20.19
CA GLN A 103 1.55 13.96 -21.26
C GLN A 103 1.96 12.71 -22.06
N LEU A 104 2.11 11.55 -21.40
CA LEU A 104 2.47 10.29 -22.05
C LEU A 104 1.32 9.65 -22.82
N GLN A 105 0.07 9.91 -22.43
CA GLN A 105 -1.12 9.25 -22.98
C GLN A 105 -1.91 10.12 -23.97
N ASP A 106 -1.50 11.39 -24.16
CA ASP A 106 -2.20 12.38 -24.99
C ASP A 106 -3.70 12.49 -24.66
N LEU A 107 -4.00 12.59 -23.36
CA LEU A 107 -5.38 12.61 -22.84
C LEU A 107 -5.83 14.02 -22.45
N SER A 108 -7.12 14.29 -22.54
CA SER A 108 -7.72 15.46 -21.88
C SER A 108 -7.66 15.28 -20.36
N ILE A 109 -6.98 16.20 -19.67
CA ILE A 109 -6.88 16.17 -18.21
C ILE A 109 -8.25 16.31 -17.53
N ALA A 110 -9.13 17.14 -18.09
CA ALA A 110 -10.45 17.40 -17.50
C ALA A 110 -11.34 16.14 -17.56
N GLU A 111 -11.38 15.49 -18.72
CA GLU A 111 -12.15 14.26 -18.91
C GLU A 111 -11.59 13.12 -18.04
N PHE A 112 -10.26 12.96 -18.00
CA PHE A 112 -9.63 11.94 -17.19
C PHE A 112 -9.91 12.14 -15.70
N ARG A 113 -9.80 13.37 -15.18
CA ARG A 113 -10.10 13.69 -13.78
C ARG A 113 -11.52 13.29 -13.40
N GLN A 114 -12.51 13.63 -14.23
CA GLN A 114 -13.90 13.31 -13.96
C GLN A 114 -14.10 11.80 -13.78
N ILE A 115 -13.60 11.01 -14.74
CA ILE A 115 -13.73 9.55 -14.74
C ILE A 115 -12.96 8.92 -13.57
N ALA A 116 -11.74 9.37 -13.34
CA ALA A 116 -10.86 8.82 -12.32
C ALA A 116 -11.36 9.12 -10.90
N VAL A 117 -11.81 10.35 -10.63
CA VAL A 117 -12.39 10.74 -9.34
C VAL A 117 -13.66 9.93 -9.05
N GLU A 118 -14.55 9.80 -10.03
CA GLU A 118 -15.79 9.04 -9.87
C GLU A 118 -15.51 7.57 -9.54
N GLN A 119 -14.68 6.90 -10.34
CA GLN A 119 -14.37 5.49 -10.12
C GLN A 119 -13.57 5.27 -8.83
N CYS A 120 -12.59 6.12 -8.49
CA CYS A 120 -11.88 6.02 -7.21
C CYS A 120 -12.84 6.10 -6.01
N ASN A 121 -13.81 7.03 -6.06
CA ASN A 121 -14.79 7.20 -4.98
C ASN A 121 -15.74 5.99 -4.84
N LEU A 122 -16.12 5.36 -5.96
CA LEU A 122 -16.92 4.14 -5.95
C LEU A 122 -16.13 2.96 -5.41
N LEU A 123 -14.91 2.77 -5.92
CA LEU A 123 -14.00 1.69 -5.53
C LEU A 123 -13.61 1.77 -4.05
N ALA A 124 -13.41 2.97 -3.50
CA ALA A 124 -13.04 3.17 -2.09
C ALA A 124 -14.08 2.60 -1.11
N ARG A 125 -15.33 2.41 -1.55
CA ARG A 125 -16.44 1.87 -0.75
C ARG A 125 -16.60 0.36 -0.91
N GLN A 126 -15.89 -0.26 -1.86
CA GLN A 126 -15.99 -1.69 -2.11
C GLN A 126 -15.18 -2.47 -1.09
N THR A 127 -15.71 -3.60 -0.66
CA THR A 127 -14.97 -4.55 0.16
C THR A 127 -14.24 -5.55 -0.74
N LEU A 128 -12.93 -5.34 -0.92
CA LEU A 128 -12.05 -6.22 -1.68
C LEU A 128 -11.37 -7.27 -0.79
N PHE A 129 -11.17 -6.95 0.48
CA PHE A 129 -10.33 -7.73 1.38
C PHE A 129 -11.15 -8.25 2.56
N GLN A 130 -11.28 -9.57 2.65
CA GLN A 130 -11.93 -10.26 3.75
C GLN A 130 -11.18 -11.55 4.07
N ALA A 131 -11.10 -11.89 5.34
CA ALA A 131 -10.53 -13.14 5.81
C ALA A 131 -11.22 -13.57 7.12
N ASP A 132 -11.10 -14.86 7.44
CA ASP A 132 -11.65 -15.41 8.67
C ASP A 132 -10.90 -14.88 9.90
N ASN A 133 -11.60 -14.82 11.03
CA ASN A 133 -11.02 -14.37 12.29
C ASN A 133 -10.22 -15.48 12.98
N VAL A 134 -9.20 -15.97 12.29
CA VAL A 134 -8.30 -17.04 12.75
C VAL A 134 -6.86 -16.53 12.76
N LEU A 135 -6.02 -17.11 13.61
CA LEU A 135 -4.57 -16.87 13.53
C LEU A 135 -4.00 -17.52 12.27
N PHE A 136 -2.92 -16.95 11.76
CA PHE A 136 -2.18 -17.58 10.66
C PHE A 136 -1.59 -18.92 11.11
N THR A 137 -1.76 -19.94 10.28
CA THR A 137 -1.10 -21.23 10.45
C THR A 137 0.39 -21.11 10.16
N GLU A 138 1.17 -22.08 10.65
CA GLU A 138 2.60 -22.16 10.39
C GLU A 138 2.93 -22.21 8.90
N ALA A 139 2.12 -22.95 8.13
CA ALA A 139 2.25 -23.03 6.67
C ALA A 139 1.96 -21.67 5.99
N GLU A 140 0.99 -20.90 6.50
CA GLU A 140 0.70 -19.56 5.97
C GLU A 140 1.82 -18.57 6.30
N LEU A 141 2.36 -18.59 7.53
CA LEU A 141 3.51 -17.79 7.93
C LEU A 141 4.76 -18.14 7.11
N ALA A 142 5.03 -19.44 6.91
CA ALA A 142 6.11 -19.91 6.04
C ALA A 142 5.91 -19.45 4.59
N SER A 143 4.68 -19.43 4.09
CA SER A 143 4.38 -18.93 2.74
C SER A 143 4.62 -17.43 2.58
N ILE A 144 4.36 -16.63 3.61
CA ILE A 144 4.64 -15.18 3.61
C ILE A 144 6.15 -14.92 3.46
N ILE A 145 6.98 -15.76 4.07
CA ILE A 145 8.44 -15.64 4.03
C ILE A 145 9.01 -16.21 2.72
N SER A 146 8.46 -17.31 2.20
CA SER A 146 9.01 -18.03 1.04
C SER A 146 8.50 -17.54 -0.30
N GLU A 147 7.46 -16.70 -0.32
CA GLU A 147 6.92 -16.16 -1.57
C GLU A 147 7.82 -15.04 -2.13
N ILE A 148 8.81 -15.46 -2.95
CA ILE A 148 9.57 -14.58 -3.84
C ILE A 148 8.66 -14.24 -5.03
N GLY A 149 7.75 -13.29 -4.83
CA GLY A 149 6.75 -12.91 -5.81
C GLY A 149 7.15 -11.68 -6.62
N THR A 150 7.35 -11.87 -7.93
CA THR A 150 7.61 -10.83 -8.95
C THR A 150 6.40 -9.97 -9.34
N PHE A 151 5.22 -10.18 -8.74
CA PHE A 151 4.00 -9.43 -9.09
C PHE A 151 3.86 -8.16 -8.25
N ALA A 152 3.81 -7.03 -8.94
CA ALA A 152 3.47 -5.73 -8.38
C ALA A 152 2.13 -5.77 -7.61
N ILE A 153 2.08 -5.19 -6.41
CA ILE A 153 0.84 -5.10 -5.60
C ILE A 153 -0.29 -4.47 -6.41
N THR A 154 0.05 -3.47 -7.23
CA THR A 154 -0.88 -2.83 -8.16
C THR A 154 -1.61 -3.84 -9.03
N ASP A 155 -0.89 -4.77 -9.68
CA ASP A 155 -1.49 -5.74 -10.60
C ASP A 155 -2.45 -6.70 -9.89
N LEU A 156 -2.11 -7.10 -8.66
CA LEU A 156 -2.94 -8.02 -7.89
C LEU A 156 -4.23 -7.35 -7.40
N VAL A 157 -4.12 -6.12 -6.91
CA VAL A 157 -5.28 -5.33 -6.46
C VAL A 157 -6.18 -5.02 -7.65
N LEU A 158 -5.61 -4.61 -8.79
CA LEU A 158 -6.34 -4.39 -10.03
C LEU A 158 -7.09 -5.65 -10.48
N LYS A 159 -6.44 -6.82 -10.42
CA LYS A 159 -7.09 -8.10 -10.74
C LYS A 159 -8.30 -8.35 -9.84
N LEU A 160 -8.22 -8.03 -8.55
CA LEU A 160 -9.37 -8.15 -7.64
C LEU A 160 -10.46 -7.13 -7.95
N MET A 161 -10.12 -5.86 -8.14
CA MET A 161 -11.10 -4.82 -8.52
C MET A 161 -11.88 -5.23 -9.76
N GLN A 162 -11.18 -5.75 -10.79
CA GLN A 162 -11.76 -6.15 -12.06
C GLN A 162 -12.67 -7.38 -11.95
N THR A 163 -12.60 -8.15 -10.87
CA THR A 163 -13.59 -9.22 -10.61
C THR A 163 -14.92 -8.69 -10.09
N GLN A 164 -14.94 -7.48 -9.52
CA GLN A 164 -16.14 -6.89 -8.91
C GLN A 164 -16.72 -5.73 -9.72
N SER A 165 -15.92 -5.09 -10.58
CA SER A 165 -16.35 -3.92 -11.36
C SER A 165 -15.56 -3.78 -12.66
N SER A 166 -16.21 -3.28 -13.71
CA SER A 166 -15.52 -2.84 -14.92
C SER A 166 -14.77 -1.54 -14.64
N LEU A 167 -13.47 -1.52 -14.93
CA LEU A 167 -12.62 -0.33 -14.78
C LEU A 167 -12.32 0.33 -16.13
N ASP A 168 -12.30 1.66 -16.16
CA ASP A 168 -11.80 2.38 -17.34
C ASP A 168 -10.32 2.07 -17.56
N LYS A 169 -9.95 1.79 -18.81
CA LYS A 169 -8.58 1.37 -19.18
C LYS A 169 -7.53 2.45 -18.87
N ARG A 170 -7.90 3.73 -18.95
CA ARG A 170 -7.03 4.86 -18.60
C ARG A 170 -6.78 4.90 -17.10
N LEU A 171 -7.80 4.62 -16.28
CA LEU A 171 -7.64 4.52 -14.83
C LEU A 171 -6.76 3.32 -14.44
N VAL A 172 -6.93 2.18 -15.10
CA VAL A 172 -6.04 1.02 -14.92
C VAL A 172 -4.59 1.38 -15.25
N ALA A 173 -4.35 2.06 -16.38
CA ALA A 173 -3.02 2.51 -16.77
C ALA A 173 -2.45 3.52 -15.76
N PHE A 174 -3.27 4.43 -15.24
CA PHE A 174 -2.86 5.41 -14.23
C PHE A 174 -2.48 4.75 -12.90
N PHE A 175 -3.25 3.76 -12.43
CA PHE A 175 -2.90 3.00 -11.23
C PHE A 175 -1.57 2.26 -11.36
N LYS A 176 -1.27 1.73 -12.56
CA LYS A 176 0.01 1.09 -12.88
C LYS A 176 1.16 2.08 -13.05
N TYR A 177 0.87 3.32 -13.44
CA TYR A 177 1.90 4.32 -13.69
C TYR A 177 2.73 4.54 -12.41
N ARG A 178 4.02 4.16 -12.49
CA ARG A 178 4.97 4.21 -11.37
C ARG A 178 4.47 3.49 -10.10
N GLU A 179 3.69 2.41 -10.26
CA GLU A 179 3.13 1.64 -9.15
C GLU A 179 2.26 2.46 -8.18
N LEU A 180 1.59 3.51 -8.68
CA LEU A 180 0.82 4.45 -7.86
C LEU A 180 -0.10 3.76 -6.84
N LEU A 181 -0.93 2.80 -7.31
CA LEU A 181 -1.89 2.13 -6.45
C LEU A 181 -1.22 1.28 -5.37
N GLY A 182 -0.24 0.44 -5.76
CA GLY A 182 0.49 -0.42 -4.84
C GLY A 182 1.26 0.37 -3.79
N ASN A 183 1.94 1.44 -4.21
CA ASN A 183 2.70 2.32 -3.32
C ASN A 183 1.79 3.05 -2.33
N ALA A 184 0.64 3.56 -2.79
CA ALA A 184 -0.33 4.21 -1.93
C ALA A 184 -0.88 3.25 -0.85
N ILE A 185 -1.27 2.03 -1.25
CA ILE A 185 -1.79 1.01 -0.32
C ILE A 185 -0.73 0.65 0.73
N LEU A 186 0.51 0.41 0.30
CA LEU A 186 1.62 0.10 1.21
C LEU A 186 1.90 1.23 2.19
N PHE A 187 1.89 2.48 1.71
CA PHE A 187 2.09 3.65 2.55
C PHE A 187 1.05 3.71 3.69
N PHE A 188 -0.23 3.65 3.36
CA PHE A 188 -1.30 3.70 4.38
C PHE A 188 -1.30 2.46 5.28
N LEU A 189 -0.91 1.30 4.75
CA LEU A 189 -0.83 0.07 5.52
C LEU A 189 0.28 0.12 6.56
N TYR A 190 1.46 0.59 6.17
CA TYR A 190 2.55 0.83 7.10
C TYR A 190 2.19 1.89 8.15
N GLU A 191 1.61 3.02 7.73
CA GLU A 191 1.20 4.10 8.64
C GLU A 191 0.16 3.65 9.68
N ARG A 192 -0.66 2.64 9.34
CA ARG A 192 -1.57 2.00 10.28
C ARG A 192 -0.83 1.01 11.19
N LEU A 193 -0.10 0.07 10.62
CA LEU A 193 0.57 -1.00 11.39
C LEU A 193 1.64 -0.45 12.34
N ARG A 194 2.36 0.63 11.98
CA ARG A 194 3.36 1.24 12.86
C ARG A 194 2.80 1.80 14.17
N LYS A 195 1.47 1.98 14.26
CA LYS A 195 0.77 2.43 15.47
C LYS A 195 0.34 1.26 16.36
N GLU A 196 0.47 0.01 15.88
CA GLU A 196 0.12 -1.19 16.62
C GLU A 196 1.32 -1.70 17.42
N PRO A 197 1.24 -1.78 18.77
CA PRO A 197 2.34 -2.28 19.60
C PRO A 197 2.79 -3.70 19.25
N ARG A 198 1.86 -4.53 18.77
CA ARG A 198 2.14 -5.91 18.32
C ARG A 198 3.04 -5.94 17.09
N PHE A 199 2.86 -4.99 16.17
CA PHE A 199 3.69 -4.89 14.98
C PHE A 199 5.12 -4.46 15.34
N GLU A 200 5.26 -3.45 16.19
CA GLU A 200 6.57 -3.03 16.70
C GLU A 200 7.29 -4.15 17.46
N LYS A 201 6.57 -4.89 18.31
CA LYS A 201 7.11 -6.06 19.02
C LYS A 201 7.60 -7.14 18.06
N THR A 202 6.86 -7.41 16.98
CA THR A 202 7.25 -8.36 15.93
C THR A 202 8.55 -7.93 15.25
N LEU A 203 8.64 -6.66 14.85
CA LEU A 203 9.85 -6.12 14.24
C LEU A 203 11.03 -6.18 15.21
N ALA A 204 10.85 -5.80 16.47
CA ALA A 204 11.90 -5.85 17.48
C ALA A 204 12.40 -7.27 17.75
N ALA A 205 11.51 -8.27 17.74
CA ALA A 205 11.88 -9.68 17.91
C ALA A 205 12.72 -10.19 16.74
N LEU A 206 12.31 -9.90 15.50
CA LEU A 206 13.06 -10.22 14.30
C LEU A 206 14.43 -9.50 14.26
N GLN A 207 14.49 -8.25 14.70
CA GLN A 207 15.75 -7.48 14.77
C GLN A 207 16.76 -8.06 15.77
N ARG A 208 16.30 -8.50 16.95
CA ARG A 208 17.19 -9.06 17.99
C ARG A 208 17.90 -10.34 17.55
N GLU A 209 17.33 -11.04 16.59
CA GLU A 209 17.84 -12.32 16.09
C GLU A 209 18.66 -12.13 14.80
N ASP A 210 19.01 -10.89 14.45
CA ASP A 210 19.67 -10.51 13.19
C ASP A 210 18.90 -10.98 11.93
N LEU A 211 17.61 -11.28 12.09
CA LEU A 211 16.69 -11.71 11.02
C LEU A 211 16.06 -10.51 10.29
N LEU A 212 16.49 -9.31 10.64
CA LEU A 212 15.98 -8.05 10.12
C LEU A 212 17.18 -7.14 9.87
N LEU A 213 17.71 -7.16 8.65
CA LEU A 213 18.95 -6.46 8.31
C LEU A 213 18.82 -4.94 8.40
N ASP A 214 17.64 -4.41 8.08
CA ASP A 214 17.43 -3.00 8.28
C ASP A 214 15.95 -2.59 8.31
N VAL A 215 15.50 -2.09 9.46
CA VAL A 215 14.31 -1.24 9.47
C VAL A 215 14.55 0.00 8.60
N ARG A 216 15.81 0.33 8.23
CA ARG A 216 16.13 1.35 7.23
C ARG A 216 15.63 1.03 5.82
N GLU A 217 15.33 -0.21 5.42
CA GLU A 217 14.84 -0.49 4.06
C GLU A 217 13.31 -0.34 3.94
N ILE A 218 12.56 -0.80 4.96
CA ILE A 218 11.14 -0.41 5.19
C ILE A 218 11.05 1.11 5.34
N LYS A 219 11.91 1.69 6.20
CA LYS A 219 12.05 3.14 6.28
C LYS A 219 12.62 3.72 5.01
N SER A 220 13.29 3.03 4.09
CA SER A 220 13.87 3.62 2.86
C SER A 220 12.81 3.68 1.78
N ILE A 221 11.95 2.68 1.64
CA ILE A 221 10.79 2.76 0.74
C ILE A 221 9.85 3.86 1.23
N VAL A 222 9.58 3.88 2.54
CA VAL A 222 8.77 4.92 3.18
C VAL A 222 9.48 6.27 3.19
N GLN A 223 10.78 6.36 3.46
CA GLN A 223 11.56 7.62 3.46
C GLN A 223 11.92 8.07 2.07
N THR A 224 11.99 7.23 1.06
CA THR A 224 12.14 7.67 -0.33
C THR A 224 10.83 8.32 -0.76
N THR A 225 9.69 7.72 -0.40
CA THR A 225 8.37 8.32 -0.59
C THR A 225 8.22 9.61 0.24
N LYS A 226 8.65 9.59 1.51
CA LYS A 226 8.59 10.72 2.45
C LYS A 226 9.64 11.80 2.18
N ALA A 227 10.79 11.47 1.60
CA ALA A 227 11.83 12.42 1.22
C ALA A 227 11.53 13.04 -0.14
N LYS A 228 10.89 12.32 -1.06
CA LYS A 228 10.30 12.93 -2.27
C LYS A 228 9.19 13.92 -1.88
N LEU A 229 8.31 13.52 -0.96
CA LEU A 229 7.30 14.36 -0.30
C LEU A 229 7.92 15.60 0.39
N ASN A 230 8.88 15.41 1.30
CA ASN A 230 9.52 16.51 2.03
C ASN A 230 10.36 17.44 1.14
N LYS A 231 11.01 16.90 0.09
CA LYS A 231 11.81 17.70 -0.85
C LYS A 231 10.93 18.61 -1.71
N ALA A 232 9.75 18.14 -2.11
CA ALA A 232 8.79 18.95 -2.83
C ALA A 232 8.23 20.10 -1.96
N ILE A 233 7.95 19.83 -0.67
CA ILE A 233 7.56 20.86 0.32
C ILE A 233 8.66 21.92 0.50
N ALA A 234 9.93 21.52 0.57
CA ALA A 234 11.06 22.45 0.73
C ALA A 234 11.33 23.31 -0.52
N THR A 235 10.89 22.87 -1.70
CA THR A 235 11.09 23.60 -2.96
C THR A 235 10.02 24.69 -3.17
N GLU A 236 8.81 24.50 -2.64
CA GLU A 236 7.72 25.50 -2.65
C GLU A 236 7.88 26.61 -1.59
N GLN A 237 8.69 26.42 -0.54
CA GLN A 237 8.93 27.48 0.47
C GLN A 237 10.02 28.49 0.08
N ILE A 238 10.70 28.28 -1.06
CA ILE A 238 11.82 29.11 -1.54
C ILE A 238 11.46 29.83 -2.86
N SER A 239 10.26 29.60 -3.41
CA SER A 239 9.69 30.36 -4.53
C SER A 239 8.63 31.34 -4.06
#